data_AF-A0A810NJJ4-F1
#
_entry.id   AF-A0A810NJJ4-F1
#
_cell.length_a   1.000
_cell.length_b   1.000
_cell.length_c   1.000
_cell.angle_alpha   90.00
_cell.angle_beta   90.00
_cell.angle_gamma   90.00
#
_symmetry.space_group_name_H-M   'P 1'
#
loop_
_entity.id
_entity.type
_entity.pdbx_description
1 polymer ?
#
loop_
_entity_poly.entity_id
_entity_poly.type
_entity_poly.pdbx_seq_one_letter_code
_entity_poly.pdbx_strand_id
1 'polypeptide(L)' 'MALTNRYAIAFNEAFSGWTKTFTDPRLCAAIVDRLTFGGDIIQTGTASYRLVRTRSQMTA' A
#
# COMPACT_ATOMS: atom_id res chain seq x y z
N MET A 1 1.95 1.77 30.25
CA MET A 1 1.27 1.08 29.14
C MET A 1 0.99 2.11 28.05
N ALA A 2 1.89 2.26 27.08
CA ALA A 2 1.75 3.26 26.03
C ALA A 2 0.77 2.73 24.97
N LEU A 3 -0.30 3.49 24.71
CA LEU A 3 -1.21 3.23 23.59
C LEU A 3 -0.48 3.64 22.30
N THR A 4 0.26 2.72 21.70
CA THR A 4 0.87 2.94 20.37
C THR A 4 -0.25 2.94 19.33
N ASN A 5 -0.47 4.09 18.69
CA ASN A 5 -1.37 4.15 17.55
C ASN A 5 -0.70 3.48 16.33
N ARG A 6 -1.35 2.47 15.76
CA ARG A 6 -0.89 1.74 14.58
C ARG A 6 -1.75 2.13 13.38
N TYR A 7 -1.11 2.43 12.26
CA TYR A 7 -1.78 2.72 11.00
C TYR A 7 -1.49 1.61 10.00
N ALA A 8 -2.45 1.36 9.10
CA ALA A 8 -2.30 0.45 7.96
C ALA A 8 -2.70 1.20 6.70
N ILE A 9 -1.87 1.13 5.66
CA ILE A 9 -2.10 1.82 4.39
C ILE A 9 -1.81 0.84 3.24
N ALA A 10 -2.63 0.90 2.20
CA ALA A 10 -2.47 0.10 0.99
C ALA A 10 -2.24 1.01 -0.22
N PHE A 11 -1.35 0.59 -1.11
CA PHE A 11 -1.00 1.31 -2.32
C PHE A 11 -0.92 0.34 -3.51
N ASN A 12 -1.16 0.85 -4.71
CA ASN A 12 -1.08 0.07 -5.95
C ASN A 12 0.22 0.31 -6.74
N GLU A 13 1.05 1.26 -6.31
CA GLU A 13 2.31 1.63 -6.93
C GLU A 13 3.46 1.50 -5.91
N ALA A 14 4.64 1.12 -6.41
CA ALA A 14 5.85 1.05 -5.60
C ALA A 14 6.29 2.45 -5.13
N PHE A 15 7.05 2.51 -4.03
CA PHE A 15 7.56 3.78 -3.49
C PHE A 15 8.37 4.61 -4.50
N SER A 16 9.02 3.98 -5.48
CA SER A 16 9.74 4.67 -6.56
C SER A 16 8.83 5.49 -7.47
N GLY A 17 7.55 5.12 -7.59
CA GLY A 17 6.56 5.86 -8.38
C GLY A 17 5.91 7.04 -7.66
N TRP A 18 6.15 7.17 -6.34
CA TRP A 18 5.48 8.16 -5.51
C TRP A 18 5.89 9.60 -5.77
N THR A 19 6.99 9.83 -6.48
CA THR A 19 7.39 11.17 -6.95
C THR A 19 6.36 11.79 -7.90
N LYS A 20 5.47 10.98 -8.50
CA LYS A 20 4.34 11.45 -9.30
C LYS A 20 3.21 12.01 -8.44
N THR A 21 2.97 11.40 -7.28
CA THR A 21 1.90 11.80 -6.34
C THR A 21 2.38 12.90 -5.40
N PHE A 22 3.60 12.77 -4.88
CA PHE A 22 4.29 13.74 -4.04
C PHE A 22 5.36 14.43 -4.87
N THR A 23 4.98 15.55 -5.49
CA THR A 23 5.83 16.30 -6.40
C THR A 23 7.03 16.95 -5.72
N ASP A 24 6.94 17.23 -4.41
CA ASP A 24 8.08 17.66 -3.60
C ASP A 24 8.93 16.44 -3.16
N PRO A 25 10.22 16.35 -3.58
CA PRO A 25 11.06 15.20 -3.26
C PRO A 25 11.33 15.01 -1.77
N ARG A 26 11.39 16.11 -1.00
CA ARG A 26 11.66 16.05 0.45
C ARG A 26 10.45 15.54 1.20
N LEU A 27 9.24 15.95 0.80
CA LEU A 27 7.99 15.45 1.32
C LEU A 27 7.83 13.94 1.03
N CYS A 28 8.09 13.51 -0.21
CA CYS A 28 8.03 12.10 -0.57
C CYS A 28 8.96 11.26 0.30
N ALA A 29 10.22 11.68 0.45
CA ALA A 29 11.19 10.99 1.29
C ALA A 29 10.76 10.94 2.76
N ALA A 30 10.25 12.06 3.31
CA ALA A 30 9.83 12.14 4.71
C ALA A 30 8.56 11.34 5.02
N ILE A 31 7.69 11.09 4.03
CA ILE A 31 6.55 10.19 4.18
C ILE A 31 7.02 8.74 4.14
N VAL A 32 7.82 8.36 3.14
CA VAL A 32 8.35 6.99 3.01
C VAL A 32 9.15 6.59 4.26
N ASP A 33 9.98 7.50 4.79
CA ASP A 33 10.72 7.29 6.03
C ASP A 33 9.80 6.97 7.21
N ARG A 34 8.76 7.80 7.45
CA ARG A 34 7.83 7.57 8.55
C ARG A 34 7.02 6.29 8.42
N LEU A 35 6.63 5.92 7.19
CA LEU A 35 5.85 4.70 6.91
C LEU A 35 6.67 3.43 7.09
N THR A 36 7.97 3.48 6.79
CA THR A 36 8.88 2.34 6.89
C THR A 36 9.56 2.22 8.25
N PHE A 37 9.61 3.31 9.03
CA PHE A 37 10.15 3.30 10.39
C PHE A 37 9.32 2.43 11.34
N GLY A 38 9.81 1.22 11.63
CA GLY A 38 9.13 0.26 12.51
C GLY A 38 7.81 -0.28 11.95
N GLY A 39 7.60 -0.17 10.63
CA GLY A 39 6.45 -0.69 9.90
C GLY A 39 6.80 -1.95 9.09
N ASP A 40 5.82 -2.83 8.92
CA ASP A 40 5.95 -4.03 8.10
C ASP A 40 5.44 -3.77 6.68
N ILE A 41 6.22 -4.16 5.67
CA ILE A 41 5.84 -4.05 4.26
C ILE A 41 5.33 -5.42 3.79
N ILE A 42 4.07 -5.46 3.35
CA ILE A 42 3.41 -6.68 2.86
C ILE A 42 3.09 -6.52 1.37
N GLN A 43 3.67 -7.37 0.53
CA GLN A 43 3.31 -7.45 -0.89
C GLN A 43 2.11 -8.38 -1.07
N THR A 44 0.97 -7.83 -1.52
CA THR A 44 -0.32 -8.54 -1.58
C THR A 44 -0.50 -9.42 -2.83
N GLY A 45 0.40 -9.31 -3.82
CA GLY A 45 0.34 -10.06 -5.08
C GLY A 45 -0.61 -9.45 -6.12
N THR A 46 -0.94 -10.21 -7.17
CA THR A 46 -1.68 -9.73 -8.35
C THR A 46 -3.10 -10.31 -8.46
N ALA A 47 -3.49 -11.19 -7.53
CA ALA A 47 -4.79 -11.84 -7.57
C ALA A 47 -5.92 -10.85 -7.19
N SER A 48 -6.89 -10.67 -8.09
CA SER A 48 -8.08 -9.86 -7.82
C SER A 48 -9.22 -10.73 -7.30
N TYR A 49 -9.61 -10.51 -6.05
CA TYR A 49 -10.77 -11.17 -5.44
C TYR A 49 -12.06 -10.96 -6.26
N ARG A 50 -12.28 -9.72 -6.72
CA ARG A 50 -13.47 -9.35 -7.49
C ARG A 50 -13.53 -10.12 -8.81
N LEU A 51 -12.40 -10.20 -9.53
CA LEU A 51 -12.34 -10.92 -10.81
C LEU A 51 -12.62 -12.41 -10.64
N VAL A 52 -12.03 -13.05 -9.63
CA VAL A 52 -12.24 -14.48 -9.36
C VAL A 52 -13.72 -14.73 -9.07
N ARG A 53 -14.35 -13.93 -8.20
CA ARG A 53 -15.77 -14.05 -7.88
C ARG A 53 -16.68 -13.91 -9.11
N THR A 54 -16.42 -12.90 -9.96
CA THR A 54 -17.22 -12.70 -11.19
C THR A 54 -17.08 -13.86 -12.15
N ARG A 55 -15.85 -14.38 -12.35
CA ARG A 55 -15.62 -15.55 -13.21
C ARG A 55 -16.39 -16.78 -12.70
N SER A 56 -16.35 -17.05 -11.39
CA SER A 56 -17.09 -18.17 -10.80
C SER A 56 -18.60 -18.07 -10.98
N GLN A 57 -19.18 -16.86 -10.98
CA GLN A 57 -20.60 -16.65 -11.25
C GLN A 57 -20.98 -16.82 -12.72
N MET A 58 -20.06 -16.57 -13.65
CA MET A 58 -20.29 -16.74 -15.09
C MET A 58 -20.14 -18.20 -15.54
N THR A 59 -19.37 -19.00 -14.80
CA THR A 59 -19.15 -20.42 -15.09
C THR A 59 -20.13 -21.36 -14.39
N ALA A 60 -21.03 -20.83 -13.56
CA ALA A 60 -22.11 -21.56 -12.89
C ALA A 60 -23.40 -21.44 -13.70
#